data_AF-A0A6B2G364-F1
#
_entry.id   AF-A0A6B2G364-F1
#
_cell.length_a   1.000
_cell.length_b   1.000
_cell.length_c   1.000
_cell.angle_alpha   90.00
_cell.angle_beta   90.00
_cell.angle_gamma   90.00
#
_symmetry.space_group_name_H-M   'P 1'
#
loop_
_entity.id
_entity.type
_entity.pdbx_description
1 polymer ?
#
loop_
_entity_poly.entity_id
_entity_poly.type
_entity_poly.pdbx_seq_one_letter_code
_entity_poly.pdbx_strand_id
1 'polypeptide(L)'
;NSNKLLSTFSFLVSRNLISRFVIDEAHCVSQWGHDFRKDYAKLSLFREKFPSVPIMALTATATPRVQTDVLHQLRIRNPQIFTQCFNRTNLKYSVFQKSRSILKDLVALINKDFPRKCGIIYCFSRKETEIVAECLTREGIGANPYHAGMPDAERCSNHEKWLKNKFRV
;
A
#
# COMPACT_ATOMS: atom_id res chain seq x y z
N ASN A 1 17.67 18.25 6.94
CA ASN A 1 18.99 18.32 7.62
C ASN A 1 19.04 17.28 8.74
N SER A 2 19.56 16.08 8.47
CA SER A 2 19.39 14.89 9.33
C SER A 2 19.96 15.04 10.73
N ASN A 3 21.02 15.84 10.90
CA ASN A 3 21.63 16.10 12.21
C ASN A 3 20.69 16.84 13.17
N LYS A 4 19.88 17.78 12.67
CA LYS A 4 18.90 18.52 13.47
C LYS A 4 17.76 17.61 13.96
N LEU A 5 17.36 16.64 13.13
CA LEU A 5 16.33 15.69 13.52
C LEU A 5 16.85 14.73 14.60
N LEU A 6 18.07 14.21 14.43
CA LEU A 6 18.70 13.34 15.42
C LEU A 6 18.93 14.04 16.76
N SER A 7 19.36 15.31 16.76
CA SER A 7 19.50 16.06 18.01
C SER A 7 18.16 16.29 18.71
N THR A 8 17.10 16.55 17.94
CA THR A 8 15.74 16.68 18.46
C THR A 8 15.28 15.36 19.09
N PHE A 9 15.51 14.22 18.43
CA PHE A 9 15.18 12.91 19.00
C PHE A 9 15.98 12.65 20.28
N SER A 10 17.28 12.92 20.32
CA SER A 10 18.06 12.78 21.55
C SER A 10 17.50 13.58 22.72
N PHE A 11 17.08 14.84 22.47
CA PHE A 11 16.45 15.69 23.48
C PHE A 11 15.10 15.14 23.95
N LEU A 12 14.29 14.60 23.04
CA LEU A 12 12.99 14.02 23.40
C LEU A 12 13.16 12.70 24.17
N VAL A 13 14.10 11.85 23.77
CA VAL A 13 14.42 10.59 24.48
C VAL A 13 14.94 10.87 25.88
N SER A 14 15.84 11.86 26.07
CA SER A 14 16.38 12.17 27.39
C SER A 14 15.32 12.68 28.37
N ARG A 15 14.21 13.21 27.85
CA ARG A 15 13.05 13.65 28.63
C ARG A 15 11.92 12.61 28.69
N ASN A 16 12.16 11.41 28.18
CA ASN A 16 11.17 10.32 28.13
C ASN A 16 9.89 10.69 27.35
N LEU A 17 10.02 11.50 26.29
CA LEU A 17 8.92 12.00 25.45
C LEU A 17 8.71 11.18 24.16
N ILE A 18 9.51 10.13 23.93
CA ILE A 18 9.34 9.20 22.81
C ILE A 18 9.03 7.81 23.38
N SER A 19 7.83 7.32 23.10
CA SER A 19 7.41 5.99 23.55
C SER A 19 7.92 4.85 22.67
N ARG A 20 8.06 5.06 21.36
CA ARG A 20 8.43 4.02 20.38
C ARG A 20 8.81 4.62 19.01
N PHE A 21 9.66 3.91 18.26
CA PHE A 21 9.79 4.09 16.81
C PHE A 21 8.96 3.05 16.05
N VAL A 22 8.12 3.49 15.13
CA VAL A 22 7.31 2.61 14.27
C VAL A 22 7.82 2.75 12.84
N ILE A 23 8.25 1.63 12.26
CA ILE A 23 8.76 1.53 10.89
C ILE A 23 7.71 0.77 10.09
N ASP A 24 6.96 1.51 9.29
CA ASP A 24 6.00 0.94 8.34
C ASP A 24 6.73 0.47 7.07
N GLU A 25 6.11 -0.45 6.33
CA GLU A 25 6.71 -1.12 5.16
C GLU A 25 8.13 -1.64 5.40
N ALA A 26 8.35 -2.24 6.58
CA ALA A 26 9.67 -2.63 7.04
C ALA A 26 10.39 -3.61 6.08
N HIS A 27 9.63 -4.34 5.24
CA HIS A 27 10.21 -5.20 4.22
C HIS A 27 11.12 -4.46 3.22
N CYS A 28 10.98 -3.13 3.06
CA CYS A 28 11.84 -2.31 2.22
C CYS A 28 13.31 -2.31 2.65
N VAL A 29 13.62 -2.71 3.89
CA VAL A 29 15.01 -2.83 4.36
C VAL A 29 15.73 -4.04 3.77
N SER A 30 14.97 -5.05 3.29
CA SER A 30 15.52 -6.31 2.81
C SER A 30 15.71 -6.29 1.31
N GLN A 31 16.91 -6.68 0.84
CA GLN A 31 17.17 -6.88 -0.59
C GLN A 31 16.39 -8.06 -1.18
N TRP A 32 15.89 -8.94 -0.32
CA TRP A 32 15.02 -10.06 -0.68
C TRP A 32 13.55 -9.67 -0.70
N GLY A 33 13.22 -8.42 -0.32
CA GLY A 33 11.92 -7.82 -0.49
C GLY A 33 11.67 -7.37 -1.92
N HIS A 34 10.40 -7.19 -2.27
CA HIS A 34 9.99 -6.76 -3.62
C HIS A 34 10.17 -5.24 -3.87
N ASP A 35 10.43 -4.45 -2.83
CA ASP A 35 10.63 -2.99 -2.90
C ASP A 35 11.79 -2.54 -1.99
N PHE A 36 13.01 -2.99 -2.28
CA PHE A 36 14.19 -2.62 -1.49
C PHE A 36 14.52 -1.13 -1.63
N ARG A 37 14.64 -0.42 -0.50
CA ARG A 37 15.02 0.99 -0.43
C ARG A 37 16.28 1.15 0.40
N LYS A 38 17.37 1.62 -0.23
CA LYS A 38 18.68 1.83 0.44
C LYS A 38 18.59 2.71 1.69
N ASP A 39 17.68 3.67 1.73
CA ASP A 39 17.52 4.54 2.89
C ASP A 39 16.93 3.83 4.12
N TYR A 40 16.19 2.73 3.94
CA TYR A 40 15.69 1.94 5.07
C TYR A 40 16.82 1.25 5.85
N ALA A 41 17.91 0.87 5.18
CA ALA A 41 19.06 0.25 5.86
C ALA A 41 19.71 1.21 6.90
N LYS A 42 19.57 2.52 6.68
CA LYS A 42 20.07 3.56 7.61
C LYS A 42 19.25 3.65 8.90
N LEU A 43 18.05 3.06 8.95
CA LEU A 43 17.18 3.06 10.14
C LEU A 43 17.72 2.19 11.28
N SER A 44 18.69 1.31 11.01
CA SER A 44 19.50 0.62 12.02
C SER A 44 20.10 1.57 13.07
N LEU A 45 20.37 2.82 12.67
CA LEU A 45 20.84 3.91 13.53
C LEU A 45 19.93 4.16 14.74
N PHE A 46 18.62 3.94 14.62
CA PHE A 46 17.69 4.16 15.74
C PHE A 46 18.00 3.20 16.89
N ARG A 47 18.33 1.94 16.60
CA ARG A 47 18.76 1.00 17.64
C ARG A 47 20.10 1.40 18.24
N GLU A 48 21.03 1.91 17.44
CA GLU A 48 22.36 2.35 17.91
C GLU A 48 22.27 3.57 18.83
N LYS A 49 21.51 4.59 18.45
CA LYS A 49 21.43 5.87 19.17
C LYS A 49 20.42 5.88 20.31
N PHE A 50 19.35 5.09 20.19
CA PHE A 50 18.23 5.10 21.14
C PHE A 50 17.90 3.68 21.62
N PRO A 51 18.85 2.98 22.26
CA PRO A 51 18.70 1.57 22.60
C PRO A 51 17.54 1.30 23.57
N SER A 52 17.20 2.27 24.42
CA SER A 52 16.09 2.18 25.39
C SER A 52 14.70 2.35 24.76
N VAL A 53 14.61 2.93 23.56
CA VAL A 53 13.32 3.15 22.89
C VAL A 53 12.92 1.87 22.14
N PRO A 54 11.71 1.34 22.38
CA PRO A 54 11.22 0.20 21.63
C PRO A 54 11.08 0.51 20.13
N ILE A 55 11.23 -0.52 19.28
CA ILE A 55 11.02 -0.43 17.84
C ILE A 55 9.90 -1.41 17.45
N MET A 56 8.99 -0.98 16.61
CA MET A 56 7.96 -1.81 15.96
C MET A 56 8.16 -1.74 14.46
N ALA A 57 8.20 -2.90 13.82
CA ALA A 57 8.32 -3.04 12.37
C ALA A 57 7.02 -3.65 11.84
N LEU A 58 6.36 -2.96 10.90
CA LEU A 58 5.09 -3.37 10.31
C LEU A 58 5.29 -3.68 8.83
N THR A 59 4.67 -4.76 8.36
CA THR A 59 4.71 -5.16 6.95
C THR A 59 3.63 -6.20 6.67
N ALA A 60 3.04 -6.15 5.48
CA ALA A 60 2.08 -7.14 5.02
C ALA A 60 2.73 -8.33 4.29
N THR A 61 3.92 -8.15 3.71
CA THR A 61 4.50 -9.07 2.70
C THR A 61 5.84 -9.68 3.11
N ALA A 62 6.05 -9.97 4.39
CA ALA A 62 7.29 -10.59 4.85
C ALA A 62 7.24 -12.12 4.79
N THR A 63 7.98 -12.71 3.85
CA THR A 63 8.34 -14.14 3.93
C THR A 63 9.24 -14.37 5.17
N PRO A 64 9.37 -15.61 5.68
CA PRO A 64 10.26 -15.90 6.81
C PRO A 64 11.71 -15.40 6.61
N ARG A 65 12.19 -15.45 5.36
CA ARG A 65 13.50 -14.92 4.97
C ARG A 65 13.56 -13.39 5.08
N VAL A 66 12.57 -12.70 4.53
CA VAL A 66 12.48 -11.23 4.61
C VAL A 66 12.34 -10.79 6.07
N GLN A 67 11.51 -11.46 6.86
CA GLN A 67 11.35 -11.18 8.30
C GLN A 67 12.69 -11.27 9.03
N THR A 68 13.47 -12.33 8.79
CA THR A 68 14.79 -12.52 9.41
C THR A 68 15.74 -11.38 9.04
N ASP A 69 15.77 -10.99 7.77
CA ASP A 69 16.60 -9.89 7.30
C ASP A 69 16.14 -8.55 7.88
N VAL A 70 14.83 -8.28 7.96
CA VAL A 70 14.26 -7.08 8.61
C VAL A 70 14.75 -6.96 10.05
N LEU A 71 14.65 -8.04 10.82
CA LEU A 71 15.09 -8.06 12.22
C LEU A 71 16.60 -7.82 12.34
N HIS A 72 17.39 -8.43 11.45
CA HIS A 72 18.84 -8.27 11.40
C HIS A 72 19.24 -6.83 11.04
N GLN A 73 18.73 -6.29 9.94
CA GLN A 73 19.05 -4.95 9.45
C GLN A 73 18.64 -3.88 10.47
N LEU A 74 17.44 -3.96 11.04
CA LEU A 74 16.95 -3.02 12.05
C LEU A 74 17.51 -3.29 13.46
N ARG A 75 18.33 -4.33 13.61
CA ARG A 75 18.94 -4.77 14.88
C ARG A 75 17.90 -4.94 15.99
N ILE A 76 16.75 -5.52 15.66
CA ILE A 76 15.69 -5.84 16.62
C ILE A 76 16.03 -7.18 17.27
N ARG A 77 16.44 -7.15 18.54
CA ARG A 77 16.79 -8.34 19.32
C ARG A 77 15.58 -8.81 20.13
N ASN A 78 15.35 -10.12 20.19
CA ASN A 78 14.26 -10.77 20.93
C ASN A 78 12.87 -10.14 20.68
N PRO A 79 12.41 -10.02 19.42
CA PRO A 79 11.12 -9.43 19.11
C PRO A 79 9.96 -10.30 19.57
N GLN A 80 8.83 -9.67 19.88
CA GLN A 80 7.54 -10.34 19.75
C GLN A 80 7.13 -10.31 18.28
N ILE A 81 6.85 -11.48 17.72
CA ILE A 81 6.45 -11.64 16.31
C ILE A 81 4.97 -12.00 16.28
N PHE A 82 4.19 -11.18 15.58
CA PHE A 82 2.78 -11.41 15.34
C PHE A 82 2.56 -11.59 13.85
N THR A 83 2.01 -12.74 13.47
CA THR A 83 1.72 -13.07 12.07
C THR A 83 0.25 -13.44 11.95
N GLN A 84 -0.44 -12.81 11.00
CA GLN A 84 -1.83 -13.14 10.67
C GLN A 84 -1.90 -13.86 9.33
N CYS A 85 -2.85 -14.77 9.19
CA CYS A 85 -3.14 -15.40 7.91
C CYS A 85 -3.64 -14.36 6.90
N PHE A 86 -3.14 -14.41 5.67
CA PHE A 86 -3.59 -13.55 4.58
C PHE A 86 -4.95 -13.98 3.99
N ASN A 87 -5.46 -15.17 4.36
CA ASN A 87 -6.68 -15.71 3.78
C ASN A 87 -7.90 -14.85 4.13
N ARG A 88 -8.69 -14.53 3.12
CA ARG A 88 -9.94 -13.78 3.22
C ARG A 88 -11.06 -14.64 2.70
N THR A 89 -11.72 -15.38 3.59
CA THR A 89 -12.79 -16.34 3.26
C THR A 89 -13.99 -15.68 2.58
N ASN A 90 -14.12 -14.35 2.68
CA ASN A 90 -15.15 -13.55 2.03
C ASN A 90 -14.80 -13.14 0.58
N LEU A 91 -13.62 -13.51 0.05
CA LEU A 91 -13.23 -13.24 -1.33
C LEU A 91 -13.46 -14.46 -2.22
N LYS A 92 -14.12 -14.25 -3.36
CA LYS A 92 -14.28 -15.26 -4.42
C LYS A 92 -13.31 -14.95 -5.55
N TYR A 93 -12.47 -15.93 -5.88
CA TYR A 93 -11.54 -15.83 -7.01
C TYR A 93 -12.16 -16.43 -8.27
N SER A 94 -11.98 -15.78 -9.42
CA SER A 94 -12.42 -16.27 -10.72
C SER A 94 -11.43 -15.80 -11.78
N VAL A 95 -11.14 -16.65 -12.74
CA VAL A 95 -10.21 -16.38 -13.85
C VAL A 95 -10.94 -16.59 -15.15
N PHE A 96 -10.87 -15.61 -16.04
CA PHE A 96 -11.53 -15.63 -17.35
C PHE A 96 -10.50 -15.41 -18.46
N GLN A 97 -10.71 -16.06 -19.59
CA GLN A 97 -9.88 -15.83 -20.79
C GLN A 97 -10.14 -14.41 -21.31
N LYS A 98 -9.09 -13.60 -21.52
CA LYS A 98 -9.23 -12.25 -22.07
C LYS A 98 -9.66 -12.32 -23.55
N SER A 99 -10.85 -11.82 -23.86
CA SER A 99 -11.35 -11.75 -25.23
C SER A 99 -10.77 -10.54 -25.99
N ARG A 100 -10.97 -10.51 -27.32
CA ARG A 100 -10.66 -9.33 -28.15
C ARG A 100 -11.57 -8.13 -27.86
N SER A 101 -12.72 -8.35 -27.22
CA SER A 101 -13.73 -7.32 -26.92
C SER A 101 -13.91 -7.13 -25.41
N ILE A 102 -12.79 -7.11 -24.67
CA ILE A 102 -12.78 -7.07 -23.21
C ILE A 102 -13.63 -5.95 -22.59
N LEU A 103 -13.71 -4.77 -23.21
CA LEU A 103 -14.53 -3.66 -22.70
C LEU A 103 -16.03 -4.00 -22.71
N LYS A 104 -16.52 -4.67 -23.76
CA LYS A 104 -17.92 -5.12 -23.83
C LYS A 104 -18.20 -6.20 -22.79
N ASP A 105 -17.24 -7.12 -22.61
CA ASP A 105 -17.36 -8.19 -21.61
C ASP A 105 -17.40 -7.61 -20.19
N LEU A 106 -16.58 -6.59 -19.90
CA LEU A 106 -16.57 -5.88 -18.62
C LEU A 106 -17.91 -5.18 -18.34
N VAL A 107 -18.46 -4.46 -19.32
CA VAL A 107 -19.77 -3.79 -19.19
C VAL A 107 -20.87 -4.81 -18.92
N ALA A 108 -20.88 -5.92 -19.67
CA ALA A 108 -21.83 -7.00 -19.48
C ALA A 108 -21.70 -7.64 -18.08
N LEU A 109 -20.48 -7.91 -17.63
CA LEU A 109 -20.18 -8.45 -16.30
C LEU A 109 -20.69 -7.52 -15.19
N ILE A 110 -20.35 -6.23 -15.26
CA ILE A 110 -20.73 -5.25 -14.24
C ILE A 110 -22.26 -5.11 -14.16
N ASN A 111 -22.93 -5.00 -15.31
CA ASN A 111 -24.37 -4.83 -15.35
C ASN A 111 -25.14 -6.08 -14.91
N LYS A 112 -24.64 -7.28 -15.23
CA LYS A 112 -25.28 -8.55 -14.89
C LYS A 112 -25.02 -8.98 -13.46
N ASP A 113 -23.75 -9.06 -13.07
CA ASP A 113 -23.34 -9.72 -11.82
C ASP A 113 -23.14 -8.72 -10.66
N PHE A 114 -22.87 -7.45 -10.98
CA PHE A 114 -22.59 -6.39 -10.01
C PHE A 114 -23.48 -5.14 -10.16
N PRO A 115 -24.79 -5.26 -10.43
CA PRO A 115 -25.65 -4.10 -10.66
C PRO A 115 -25.68 -3.23 -9.41
N ARG A 116 -25.35 -1.94 -9.59
CA ARG A 116 -25.32 -0.92 -8.51
C ARG A 116 -24.33 -1.22 -7.36
N LYS A 117 -23.38 -2.15 -7.55
CA LYS A 117 -22.29 -2.39 -6.59
C LYS A 117 -21.07 -1.53 -6.95
N CYS A 118 -20.22 -1.29 -5.96
CA CYS A 118 -18.94 -0.61 -6.16
C CYS A 118 -17.83 -1.62 -6.43
N GLY A 119 -16.86 -1.21 -7.24
CA GLY A 119 -15.72 -2.03 -7.63
C GLY A 119 -14.49 -1.20 -7.97
N ILE A 120 -13.40 -1.89 -8.29
CA ILE A 120 -12.13 -1.32 -8.75
C ILE A 120 -11.69 -2.14 -9.97
N ILE A 121 -11.23 -1.46 -11.03
CA ILE A 121 -10.61 -2.11 -12.19
C ILE A 121 -9.13 -1.70 -12.25
N TYR A 122 -8.24 -2.65 -11.99
CA TYR A 122 -6.80 -2.45 -12.18
C TYR A 122 -6.44 -2.59 -13.65
N CYS A 123 -5.78 -1.56 -14.20
CA CYS A 123 -5.28 -1.53 -15.58
C CYS A 123 -3.76 -1.57 -15.58
N PHE A 124 -3.16 -1.99 -16.70
CA PHE A 124 -1.70 -2.11 -16.82
C PHE A 124 -1.02 -0.75 -16.95
N SER A 125 -1.64 0.19 -17.68
CA SER A 125 -1.06 1.51 -17.96
C SER A 125 -2.01 2.66 -17.65
N ARG A 126 -1.45 3.85 -17.41
CA ARG A 126 -2.22 5.09 -17.22
C ARG A 126 -3.19 5.34 -18.38
N LYS A 127 -2.70 5.16 -19.61
CA LYS A 127 -3.50 5.31 -20.83
C LYS A 127 -4.66 4.32 -20.87
N GLU A 128 -4.44 3.07 -20.47
CA GLU A 128 -5.52 2.07 -20.41
C GLU A 128 -6.54 2.43 -19.34
N THR A 129 -6.13 2.92 -18.17
CA THR A 129 -7.03 3.40 -17.11
C THR A 129 -7.98 4.48 -17.63
N GLU A 130 -7.46 5.48 -18.34
CA GLU A 130 -8.26 6.56 -18.94
C GLU A 130 -9.28 6.02 -19.97
N ILE A 131 -8.81 5.17 -20.91
CA ILE A 131 -9.67 4.57 -21.94
C ILE A 131 -10.79 3.73 -21.34
N VAL A 132 -10.49 2.92 -20.31
CA VAL A 132 -11.47 2.07 -19.64
C VAL A 132 -12.51 2.94 -18.92
N ALA A 133 -12.08 3.96 -18.17
CA ALA A 133 -13.01 4.85 -17.45
C ALA A 133 -13.95 5.61 -18.40
N GLU A 134 -13.42 6.12 -19.52
CA GLU A 134 -14.21 6.80 -20.53
C GLU A 134 -15.23 5.85 -21.18
N CYS A 135 -14.80 4.64 -21.54
CA CYS A 135 -15.68 3.63 -22.14
C CYS A 135 -16.84 3.25 -21.20
N LEU A 136 -16.54 2.99 -19.93
CA LEU A 136 -17.56 2.65 -18.93
C LEU A 136 -18.55 3.79 -18.72
N THR A 137 -18.06 5.03 -18.67
CA THR A 137 -18.90 6.21 -18.52
C THR A 137 -19.84 6.38 -19.71
N ARG A 138 -19.37 6.13 -20.93
CA ARG A 138 -20.20 6.15 -22.15
C ARG A 138 -21.33 5.11 -22.13
N GLU A 139 -21.09 3.97 -21.47
CA GLU A 139 -22.06 2.88 -21.28
C GLU A 139 -22.95 3.06 -20.03
N GLY A 140 -22.93 4.25 -19.40
CA GLY A 140 -23.77 4.59 -18.24
C GLY A 140 -23.24 4.07 -16.89
N ILE A 141 -22.01 3.55 -16.85
CA ILE A 141 -21.33 3.13 -15.63
C ILE A 141 -20.42 4.27 -15.18
N GLY A 142 -20.83 5.01 -14.14
CA GLY A 142 -20.00 6.07 -13.57
C GLY A 142 -18.66 5.53 -13.06
N ALA A 143 -17.60 5.77 -13.84
CA ALA A 143 -16.25 5.33 -13.58
C ALA A 143 -15.27 6.51 -13.65
N ASN A 144 -14.30 6.57 -12.74
CA ASN A 144 -13.24 7.59 -12.79
C ASN A 144 -11.84 6.98 -12.88
N PRO A 145 -10.93 7.58 -13.65
CA PRO A 145 -9.54 7.17 -13.64
C PRO A 145 -8.86 7.55 -12.31
N TYR A 146 -7.86 6.77 -11.93
CA TYR A 146 -6.96 7.07 -10.82
C TYR A 146 -5.55 6.58 -11.13
N HIS A 147 -4.61 7.50 -11.35
CA HIS A 147 -3.21 7.14 -11.55
C HIS A 147 -2.24 8.26 -11.17
N ALA A 148 -0.96 7.91 -10.93
CA ALA A 148 0.08 8.83 -10.45
C ALA A 148 0.40 10.02 -11.40
N GLY A 149 -0.08 10.02 -12.64
CA GLY A 149 0.04 11.16 -13.55
C GLY A 149 -1.01 12.27 -13.36
N MET A 150 -2.05 12.04 -12.56
CA MET A 150 -3.12 13.03 -12.32
C MET A 150 -2.69 14.04 -11.26
N PRO A 151 -3.20 15.28 -11.30
CA PRO A 151 -3.07 16.23 -10.20
C PRO A 151 -3.58 15.67 -8.87
N ASP A 152 -2.89 15.97 -7.78
CA ASP A 152 -3.24 15.50 -6.43
C ASP A 152 -4.68 15.85 -6.04
N ALA A 153 -5.11 17.08 -6.33
CA ALA A 153 -6.48 17.53 -6.07
C ALA A 153 -7.53 16.67 -6.81
N GLU A 154 -7.24 16.27 -8.05
CA GLU A 154 -8.13 15.43 -8.84
C GLU A 154 -8.19 14.01 -8.29
N ARG A 155 -7.04 13.43 -7.92
CA ARG A 155 -6.95 12.11 -7.27
C ARG A 155 -7.78 12.08 -5.98
N CYS A 156 -7.62 13.10 -5.13
CA CYS A 156 -8.39 13.22 -3.89
C CYS A 156 -9.89 13.34 -4.17
N SER A 157 -10.29 14.20 -5.11
CA SER A 157 -11.68 14.36 -5.53
C SER A 157 -12.28 13.04 -6.03
N ASN A 158 -11.57 12.30 -6.89
CA ASN A 158 -12.08 11.04 -7.44
C ASN A 158 -12.22 9.97 -6.36
N HIS A 159 -11.25 9.88 -5.45
CA HIS A 159 -11.31 8.99 -4.30
C HIS A 159 -12.51 9.31 -3.39
N GLU A 160 -12.73 10.58 -3.05
CA GLU A 160 -13.87 11.00 -2.23
C GLU A 160 -15.22 10.70 -2.90
N LYS A 161 -15.32 10.94 -4.20
CA LYS A 161 -16.55 10.67 -4.95
C LYS A 161 -16.85 9.18 -5.00
N TRP A 162 -15.84 8.32 -5.12
CA TRP A 162 -15.98 6.86 -5.05
C TRP A 162 -16.41 6.41 -3.64
N LEU A 163 -15.78 6.91 -2.58
CA LEU A 163 -16.18 6.63 -1.19
C LEU A 163 -17.63 7.03 -0.88
N LYS A 164 -18.10 8.14 -1.47
CA LYS A 164 -19.48 8.65 -1.33
C LYS A 164 -20.47 7.99 -2.30
N ASN A 165 -20.07 6.91 -3.00
CA ASN A 165 -20.86 6.20 -4.01
C ASN A 165 -21.39 7.10 -5.15
N LYS A 166 -20.75 8.24 -5.42
CA LYS A 166 -21.08 9.10 -6.57
C LYS A 166 -20.58 8.48 -7.88
N PHE A 167 -19.47 7.75 -7.80
CA PHE A 167 -18.95 6.89 -8.87
C PHE A 167 -18.84 5.48 -8.32
N ARG A 168 -19.10 4.49 -9.17
CA ARG A 168 -19.20 3.08 -8.77
C ARG A 168 -17.91 2.32 -9.05
N VAL A 169 -17.12 2.77 -10.01
CA VAL A 169 -15.89 2.11 -10.48
C VAL A 169 -14.73 3.10 -10.52
#